data_AF-A0A948T308-F1
#
_entry.id   AF-A0A948T308-F1
#
_cell.length_a   1.000
_cell.length_b   1.000
_cell.length_c   1.000
_cell.angle_alpha   90.00
_cell.angle_beta   90.00
_cell.angle_gamma   90.00
#
_symmetry.space_group_name_H-M   'P 1'
#
loop_
_entity.id
_entity.type
_entity.pdbx_description
1 polymer ?
#
loop_
_entity_poly.entity_id
_entity_poly.type
_entity_poly.pdbx_seq_one_letter_code
_entity_poly.pdbx_strand_id
1 'polypeptide(L)'
;MDKAKIDATSRLEARQRAMERAIRQAKREAEGLQDEQAAADARRRVRHLQKQLKEFVNTHGDMLRRDPWRERYDGVPAQLPYFGRGSGGEWYTEGQTERKLLATIDPTNKKLVEMWLDAFCKQYASSPVENMLVITKNGEVHFMTDNNPRGVDCSYLGDKLKGSWNIHTHPPDSTQFSFSTDADIPAFFEDGSAVMEAVDYKYRYRFERPEGITWEMWDKVRSDVEDCENELIKQYGLDFDTYEENRQHAIIQETCKRLGIDTYSRRKLK
;
A
#
# COMPACT_ATOMS: atom_id res chain seq x y z
N MET A 1 7.12 30.21 -8.38
CA MET A 1 7.90 29.52 -7.32
C MET A 1 9.28 29.22 -7.90
N ASP A 2 10.36 29.46 -7.16
CA ASP A 2 11.75 29.39 -7.68
C ASP A 2 12.24 27.93 -7.80
N LYS A 3 12.58 27.51 -9.02
CA LYS A 3 13.06 26.15 -9.33
C LYS A 3 14.29 25.75 -8.50
N ALA A 4 15.15 26.70 -8.17
CA ALA A 4 16.34 26.44 -7.34
C ALA A 4 15.97 26.14 -5.88
N LYS A 5 14.93 26.80 -5.34
CA LYS A 5 14.41 26.51 -3.99
C LYS A 5 13.78 25.13 -3.92
N ILE A 6 13.02 24.74 -4.96
CA ILE A 6 12.38 23.41 -5.03
C ILE A 6 13.44 22.30 -5.04
N ASP A 7 14.48 22.43 -5.86
CA ASP A 7 15.58 21.44 -5.90
C ASP A 7 16.36 21.38 -4.57
N ALA A 8 16.55 22.52 -3.89
CA ALA A 8 17.20 22.56 -2.58
C ALA A 8 16.36 21.87 -1.49
N THR A 9 15.06 22.16 -1.43
CA THR A 9 14.12 21.49 -0.52
C THR A 9 14.07 19.99 -0.79
N SER A 10 13.99 19.57 -2.05
CA SER A 10 14.00 18.16 -2.43
C SER A 10 15.26 17.42 -1.95
N ARG A 11 16.44 18.04 -1.95
CA ARG A 11 17.68 17.42 -1.45
C ARG A 11 17.66 17.25 0.06
N LEU A 12 17.10 18.23 0.77
CA LEU A 12 16.95 18.18 2.23
C LEU A 12 15.94 17.10 2.63
N GLU A 13 14.82 16.98 1.93
CA GLU A 13 13.84 15.92 2.15
C GLU A 13 14.42 14.54 1.86
N ALA A 14 15.15 14.37 0.76
CA ALA A 14 15.81 13.09 0.44
C ALA A 14 16.79 12.67 1.55
N ARG A 15 17.52 13.65 2.12
CA ARG A 15 18.43 13.41 3.26
C ARG A 15 17.67 13.09 4.54
N GLN A 16 16.54 13.74 4.80
CA GLN A 16 15.66 13.41 5.93
C GLN A 16 15.16 11.96 5.82
N ARG A 17 14.67 11.56 4.64
CA ARG A 17 14.20 10.19 4.36
C ARG A 17 15.31 9.17 4.58
N ALA A 18 16.56 9.47 4.19
CA ALA A 18 17.71 8.59 4.42
C ALA A 18 18.00 8.37 5.92
N MET A 19 17.85 9.41 6.73
CA MET A 19 17.98 9.31 8.18
C MET A 19 16.82 8.51 8.81
N GLU A 20 15.58 8.71 8.33
CA GLU A 20 14.42 7.91 8.73
C GLU A 20 14.60 6.42 8.39
N ARG A 21 15.16 6.08 7.22
CA ARG A 21 15.50 4.70 6.82
C ARG A 21 16.54 4.07 7.75
N ALA A 22 17.61 4.80 8.07
CA ALA A 22 18.64 4.31 8.97
C ALA A 22 18.04 3.95 10.35
N ILE A 23 17.06 4.75 10.81
CA ILE A 23 16.33 4.48 12.06
C ILE A 23 15.47 3.21 11.92
N ARG A 24 14.66 3.07 10.85
CA ARG A 24 13.83 1.88 10.62
C ARG A 24 14.68 0.60 10.51
N GLN A 25 15.81 0.66 9.80
CA GLN A 25 16.75 -0.47 9.69
C GLN A 25 17.38 -0.82 11.04
N ALA A 26 17.86 0.17 11.79
CA ALA A 26 18.45 -0.08 13.10
C ALA A 26 17.42 -0.64 14.10
N LYS A 27 16.14 -0.26 13.98
CA LYS A 27 15.05 -0.83 14.78
C LYS A 27 14.78 -2.30 14.40
N ARG A 28 14.74 -2.62 13.10
CA ARG A 28 14.69 -4.01 12.59
C ARG A 28 15.80 -4.88 13.14
N GLU A 29 17.03 -4.40 13.03
CA GLU A 29 18.22 -5.10 13.55
C GLU A 29 18.11 -5.31 15.06
N ALA A 30 17.65 -4.30 15.81
CA ALA A 30 17.53 -4.40 17.27
C ALA A 30 16.51 -5.45 17.75
N GLU A 31 15.44 -5.68 16.98
CA GLU A 31 14.41 -6.67 17.32
C GLU A 31 14.76 -8.09 16.85
N GLY A 32 15.54 -8.24 15.78
CA GLY A 32 15.97 -9.54 15.26
C GLY A 32 17.11 -10.21 16.05
N LEU A 33 17.72 -9.50 17.01
CA LEU A 33 18.85 -9.99 17.80
C LEU A 33 18.39 -10.80 19.01
N GLN A 34 18.85 -12.06 19.10
CA GLN A 34 18.60 -12.94 20.26
C GLN A 34 19.53 -12.67 21.44
N ASP A 35 20.72 -12.10 21.17
CA ASP A 35 21.68 -11.72 22.20
C ASP A 35 21.27 -10.38 22.83
N GLU A 36 21.05 -10.38 24.15
CA GLU A 36 20.54 -9.21 24.89
C GLU A 36 21.52 -8.02 24.83
N GLN A 37 22.82 -8.29 24.83
CA GLN A 37 23.84 -7.25 24.80
C GLN A 37 23.90 -6.58 23.42
N ALA A 38 23.85 -7.36 22.35
CA ALA A 38 23.76 -6.89 20.97
C ALA A 38 22.45 -6.13 20.72
N ALA A 39 21.32 -6.60 21.26
CA ALA A 39 20.04 -5.90 21.17
C ALA A 39 20.08 -4.55 21.91
N ALA A 40 20.74 -4.48 23.07
CA ALA A 40 20.94 -3.22 23.81
C ALA A 40 21.80 -2.21 23.02
N ASP A 41 22.84 -2.68 22.34
CA ASP A 41 23.71 -1.86 21.48
C ASP A 41 22.98 -1.35 20.24
N ALA A 42 22.18 -2.20 19.59
CA ALA A 42 21.32 -1.79 18.48
C ALA A 42 20.28 -0.74 18.92
N ARG A 43 19.65 -0.89 20.10
CA ARG A 43 18.75 0.13 20.66
C ARG A 43 19.47 1.46 20.96
N ARG A 44 20.73 1.42 21.40
CA ARG A 44 21.57 2.63 21.55
C ARG A 44 21.79 3.33 20.20
N ARG A 45 22.07 2.56 19.15
CA ARG A 45 22.21 3.07 17.78
C ARG A 45 20.93 3.72 17.27
N VAL A 46 19.77 3.11 17.50
CA VAL A 46 18.46 3.71 17.17
C VAL A 46 18.31 5.10 17.81
N ARG A 47 18.55 5.21 19.12
CA ARG A 47 18.45 6.50 19.83
C ARG A 47 19.42 7.55 19.27
N HIS A 48 20.63 7.14 18.88
CA HIS A 48 21.60 8.03 18.27
C HIS A 48 21.12 8.55 16.91
N LEU A 49 20.63 7.68 16.03
CA LEU A 49 20.10 8.05 14.72
C LEU A 49 18.86 8.94 14.84
N GLN A 50 17.96 8.66 15.78
CA GLN A 50 16.80 9.51 16.06
C GLN A 50 17.20 10.91 16.54
N LYS A 51 18.27 11.01 17.34
CA LYS A 51 18.83 12.30 17.75
C LYS A 51 19.38 13.07 16.54
N GLN A 52 20.13 12.40 15.67
CA GLN A 52 20.68 13.01 14.45
C GLN A 52 19.58 13.50 13.50
N LEU A 53 18.52 12.70 13.30
CA LEU A 53 17.36 13.12 12.50
C LEU A 53 16.66 14.33 13.11
N LYS A 54 16.45 14.34 14.43
CA LYS A 54 15.85 15.48 15.14
C LYS A 54 16.67 16.75 14.95
N GLU A 55 17.99 16.65 15.11
CA GLU A 55 18.91 17.78 14.91
C GLU A 55 18.87 18.27 13.47
N PHE A 56 18.92 17.36 12.49
CA PHE A 56 18.86 17.69 11.07
C PHE A 56 17.56 18.42 10.69
N VAL A 57 16.40 17.89 11.12
CA VAL A 57 15.11 18.55 10.86
C VAL A 57 15.03 19.91 11.54
N ASN A 58 15.48 20.03 12.79
CA ASN A 58 15.47 21.32 13.49
C ASN A 58 16.33 22.37 12.80
N THR A 59 17.48 21.99 12.24
CA THR A 59 18.36 22.89 11.46
C THR A 59 17.69 23.40 10.18
N HIS A 60 16.73 22.66 9.63
CA HIS A 60 16.03 22.96 8.39
C HIS A 60 14.51 23.12 8.61
N GLY A 61 14.08 23.56 9.79
CA GLY A 61 12.66 23.55 10.21
C GLY A 61 11.75 24.48 9.40
N ASP A 62 12.32 25.36 8.57
CA ASP A 62 11.63 26.17 7.57
C ASP A 62 11.20 25.37 6.33
N MET A 63 11.89 24.27 6.04
CA MET A 63 11.66 23.41 4.87
C MET A 63 11.27 21.97 5.23
N LEU A 64 11.66 21.49 6.41
CA LEU A 64 11.50 20.10 6.84
C LEU A 64 10.56 20.00 8.04
N ARG A 65 9.81 18.90 8.09
CA ARG A 65 9.02 18.52 9.27
C ARG A 65 9.27 17.07 9.61
N ARG A 66 9.51 16.81 10.90
CA ARG A 66 9.71 15.47 11.42
C ARG A 66 8.35 14.82 11.60
N ASP A 67 8.20 13.63 11.05
CA ASP A 67 7.03 12.78 11.27
C ASP A 67 7.47 11.51 12.00
N PRO A 68 7.24 11.40 13.32
CA PRO A 68 7.60 10.22 14.09
C PRO A 68 6.99 8.90 13.56
N TRP A 69 5.89 8.97 12.80
CA TRP A 69 5.28 7.79 12.17
C TRP A 69 6.15 7.21 11.07
N ARG A 70 6.91 8.05 10.35
CA ARG A 70 7.88 7.59 9.35
C ARG A 70 9.06 6.86 9.98
N GLU A 71 9.31 7.03 11.27
CA GLU A 71 10.35 6.31 12.00
C GLU A 71 9.85 5.01 12.63
N ARG A 72 8.54 4.71 12.57
CA ARG A 72 8.00 3.54 13.23
C ARG A 72 8.55 2.25 12.59
N TYR A 73 8.93 1.37 13.49
CA TYR A 73 9.10 -0.05 13.30
C TYR A 73 8.74 -0.59 14.67
N ASP A 74 7.45 -0.90 14.83
CA ASP A 74 6.84 -1.08 16.14
C ASP A 74 6.84 -2.54 16.60
N GLY A 75 7.50 -3.46 15.90
CA GLY A 75 7.62 -4.86 16.33
C GLY A 75 6.29 -5.54 16.64
N VAL A 76 5.18 -4.90 16.27
CA VAL A 76 3.85 -5.45 16.38
C VAL A 76 3.78 -6.42 15.20
N PRO A 77 3.70 -7.75 15.39
CA PRO A 77 2.96 -8.51 14.39
C PRO A 77 1.63 -7.78 14.29
N ALA A 78 1.11 -7.50 13.09
CA ALA A 78 -0.20 -6.91 12.91
C ALA A 78 -1.17 -7.39 14.02
N GLN A 79 -1.32 -6.61 15.10
CA GLN A 79 -2.21 -6.89 16.23
C GLN A 79 -3.35 -5.92 16.04
N LEU A 80 -3.98 -5.97 14.88
CA LEU A 80 -4.90 -7.01 14.44
C LEU A 80 -4.40 -7.48 13.07
N PRO A 81 -4.70 -8.71 12.60
CA PRO A 81 -4.42 -9.03 11.21
C PRO A 81 -5.16 -7.97 10.36
N TYR A 82 -4.40 -7.14 9.66
CA TYR A 82 -4.95 -6.01 8.94
C TYR A 82 -5.50 -6.54 7.63
N PHE A 83 -6.66 -7.18 7.73
CA PHE A 83 -7.45 -7.64 6.59
C PHE A 83 -8.24 -6.48 5.97
N GLY A 84 -7.71 -5.26 6.02
CA GLY A 84 -8.34 -4.07 5.44
C GLY A 84 -7.92 -3.89 3.98
N ARG A 85 -8.89 -3.67 3.09
CA ARG A 85 -8.62 -3.13 1.75
C ARG A 85 -9.07 -1.69 1.68
N GLY A 86 -8.33 -0.83 0.99
CA GLY A 86 -8.78 0.52 0.66
C GLY A 86 -7.68 1.54 0.39
N SER A 87 -8.11 2.76 0.13
CA SER A 87 -7.24 3.88 -0.26
C SER A 87 -6.30 4.41 0.86
N GLY A 88 -6.40 3.91 2.09
CA GLY A 88 -5.60 4.36 3.25
C GLY A 88 -6.16 5.60 3.97
N GLY A 89 -5.76 5.80 5.24
CA GLY A 89 -6.17 6.92 6.12
C GLY A 89 -6.70 6.50 7.50
N GLU A 90 -7.16 7.46 8.31
CA GLU A 90 -7.83 7.17 9.58
C GLU A 90 -9.17 6.45 9.36
N TRP A 91 -9.42 5.39 10.13
CA TRP A 91 -10.65 4.61 10.05
C TRP A 91 -11.84 5.43 10.56
N TYR A 92 -12.82 5.66 9.70
CA TYR A 92 -14.10 6.27 10.05
C TYR A 92 -15.20 5.22 10.00
N THR A 93 -15.83 4.93 11.14
CA THR A 93 -16.98 4.00 11.20
C THR A 93 -18.25 4.81 11.43
N GLU A 94 -18.95 5.13 10.35
CA GLU A 94 -20.33 5.58 10.39
C GLU A 94 -21.11 4.80 9.34
N GLY A 95 -21.90 3.79 9.78
CA GLY A 95 -22.70 2.96 8.88
C GLY A 95 -22.90 1.53 9.35
N GLN A 96 -23.89 0.85 8.79
CA GLN A 96 -24.11 -0.58 9.00
C GLN A 96 -23.19 -1.39 8.09
N THR A 97 -22.37 -2.28 8.63
CA THR A 97 -21.60 -3.24 7.84
C THR A 97 -22.53 -4.21 7.10
N GLU A 98 -22.28 -4.41 5.80
CA GLU A 98 -22.92 -5.45 4.99
C GLU A 98 -21.91 -6.53 4.61
N ARG A 99 -22.28 -7.80 4.79
CA ARG A 99 -21.49 -8.98 4.41
C ARG A 99 -22.45 -10.03 3.86
N LYS A 100 -22.28 -10.45 2.60
CA LYS A 100 -23.21 -11.34 1.88
C LYS A 100 -22.46 -12.40 1.09
N LEU A 101 -22.80 -13.67 1.31
CA LEU A 101 -22.50 -14.75 0.35
C LEU A 101 -23.49 -14.62 -0.81
N LEU A 102 -23.00 -14.26 -1.99
CA LEU A 102 -23.82 -14.03 -3.17
C LEU A 102 -24.06 -15.31 -3.98
N ALA A 103 -23.03 -16.14 -4.11
CA ALA A 103 -23.07 -17.33 -4.95
C ALA A 103 -21.92 -18.30 -4.63
N THR A 104 -21.96 -19.47 -5.27
CA THR A 104 -20.80 -20.34 -5.46
C THR A 104 -20.63 -20.57 -6.96
N ILE A 105 -19.41 -20.36 -7.46
CA ILE A 105 -19.06 -20.52 -8.88
C ILE A 105 -17.90 -21.49 -9.04
N ASP A 106 -17.63 -21.94 -10.26
CA ASP A 106 -16.38 -22.62 -10.59
C ASP A 106 -15.25 -21.56 -10.74
N PRO A 107 -14.28 -21.49 -9.80
CA PRO A 107 -13.21 -20.49 -9.84
C PRO A 107 -12.16 -20.76 -10.92
N THR A 108 -12.19 -21.94 -11.55
CA THR A 108 -11.32 -22.27 -12.70
C THR A 108 -11.86 -21.68 -14.00
N ASN A 109 -13.16 -21.37 -14.07
CA ASN A 109 -13.79 -20.69 -15.19
C ASN A 109 -13.46 -19.18 -15.16
N LYS A 110 -12.32 -18.83 -15.76
CA LYS A 110 -11.83 -17.43 -15.81
C LYS A 110 -12.81 -16.46 -16.45
N LYS A 111 -13.63 -16.90 -17.41
CA LYS A 111 -14.68 -16.04 -18.01
C LYS A 111 -15.75 -15.69 -16.98
N LEU A 112 -16.19 -16.66 -16.19
CA LEU A 112 -17.18 -16.44 -15.14
C LEU A 112 -16.62 -15.54 -14.03
N VAL A 113 -15.35 -15.76 -13.62
CA VAL A 113 -14.66 -14.87 -12.67
C VAL A 113 -14.63 -13.43 -13.19
N GLU A 114 -14.15 -13.18 -14.41
CA GLU A 114 -14.12 -11.83 -14.99
C GLU A 114 -15.53 -11.21 -15.13
N MET A 115 -16.56 -12.01 -15.44
CA MET A 115 -17.94 -11.51 -15.49
C MET A 115 -18.41 -10.94 -14.14
N TRP A 116 -18.06 -11.60 -13.02
CA TRP A 116 -18.38 -11.10 -11.68
C TRP A 116 -17.62 -9.81 -11.36
N LEU A 117 -16.33 -9.75 -11.70
CA LEU A 117 -15.50 -8.57 -11.48
C LEU A 117 -15.95 -7.38 -12.33
N ASP A 118 -16.32 -7.61 -13.59
CA ASP A 118 -16.85 -6.58 -14.48
C ASP A 118 -18.21 -6.07 -14.01
N ALA A 119 -19.08 -6.96 -13.51
CA ALA A 119 -20.36 -6.57 -12.91
C ALA A 119 -20.15 -5.69 -11.67
N PHE A 120 -19.19 -6.07 -10.82
CA PHE A 120 -18.80 -5.28 -9.66
C PHE A 120 -18.27 -3.89 -10.04
N CYS A 121 -17.35 -3.81 -11.01
CA CYS A 121 -16.84 -2.52 -11.50
C CYS A 121 -17.97 -1.63 -12.03
N LYS A 122 -18.88 -2.18 -12.85
CA LYS A 122 -20.01 -1.41 -13.42
C LYS A 122 -20.92 -0.82 -12.35
N GLN A 123 -21.08 -1.52 -11.24
CA GLN A 123 -21.98 -1.11 -10.17
C GLN A 123 -21.32 -0.16 -9.16
N TYR A 124 -20.04 -0.37 -8.84
CA TYR A 124 -19.42 0.25 -7.66
C TYR A 124 -18.20 1.14 -7.95
N ALA A 125 -17.70 1.24 -9.20
CA ALA A 125 -16.47 2.01 -9.50
C ALA A 125 -16.52 3.50 -9.11
N SER A 126 -17.72 4.09 -9.02
CA SER A 126 -17.91 5.48 -8.57
C SER A 126 -18.60 5.58 -7.21
N SER A 127 -18.60 4.50 -6.43
CA SER A 127 -19.22 4.47 -5.11
C SER A 127 -18.53 5.45 -4.15
N PRO A 128 -19.27 6.18 -3.30
CA PRO A 128 -18.68 7.07 -2.31
C PRO A 128 -18.05 6.31 -1.12
N VAL A 129 -18.24 5.01 -1.05
CA VAL A 129 -17.70 4.13 0.00
C VAL A 129 -16.95 2.95 -0.61
N GLU A 130 -16.02 2.38 0.14
CA GLU A 130 -15.31 1.16 -0.27
C GLU A 130 -16.28 -0.03 -0.24
N ASN A 131 -16.31 -0.76 -1.36
CA ASN A 131 -17.00 -2.02 -1.52
C ASN A 131 -15.94 -3.06 -1.87
N MET A 132 -16.18 -4.32 -1.55
CA MET A 132 -15.28 -5.41 -1.90
C MET A 132 -16.05 -6.65 -2.33
N LEU A 133 -15.53 -7.33 -3.34
CA LEU A 133 -15.95 -8.65 -3.77
C LEU A 133 -14.77 -9.62 -3.62
N VAL A 134 -15.02 -10.78 -3.01
CA VAL A 134 -14.03 -11.86 -2.86
C VAL A 134 -14.58 -13.14 -3.47
N ILE A 135 -13.80 -13.74 -4.36
CA ILE A 135 -14.01 -15.08 -4.90
C ILE A 135 -12.96 -15.99 -4.25
N THR A 136 -13.40 -16.84 -3.33
CA THR A 136 -12.49 -17.74 -2.60
C THR A 136 -11.93 -18.82 -3.52
N LYS A 137 -10.87 -19.50 -3.07
CA LYS A 137 -10.28 -20.64 -3.82
C LYS A 137 -11.30 -21.76 -4.13
N ASN A 138 -12.34 -21.89 -3.30
CA ASN A 138 -13.41 -22.87 -3.47
C ASN A 138 -14.61 -22.33 -4.26
N GLY A 139 -14.55 -21.09 -4.75
CA GLY A 139 -15.57 -20.50 -5.61
C GLY A 139 -16.70 -19.78 -4.89
N GLU A 140 -16.67 -19.65 -3.56
CA GLU A 140 -17.63 -18.80 -2.85
C GLU A 140 -17.42 -17.33 -3.23
N VAL A 141 -18.49 -16.64 -3.60
CA VAL A 141 -18.49 -15.22 -3.97
C VAL A 141 -19.09 -14.41 -2.83
N HIS A 142 -18.28 -13.58 -2.18
CA HIS A 142 -18.67 -12.74 -1.06
C HIS A 142 -18.63 -11.27 -1.46
N PHE A 143 -19.69 -10.53 -1.15
CA PHE A 143 -19.71 -9.07 -1.19
C PHE A 143 -19.66 -8.51 0.21
N MET A 144 -18.96 -7.39 0.39
CA MET A 144 -18.95 -6.66 1.65
C MET A 144 -18.69 -5.16 1.50
N THR A 145 -19.20 -4.38 2.45
CA THR A 145 -18.87 -2.97 2.65
C THR A 145 -19.07 -2.61 4.12
N ASP A 146 -18.22 -1.74 4.65
CA ASP A 146 -18.40 -1.14 5.97
C ASP A 146 -19.03 0.26 5.88
N ASN A 147 -19.52 0.65 4.70
CA ASN A 147 -19.99 2.01 4.40
C ASN A 147 -18.94 3.09 4.74
N ASN A 148 -17.67 2.74 4.60
CA ASN A 148 -16.53 3.58 4.94
C ASN A 148 -15.76 3.97 3.66
N PRO A 149 -15.45 5.26 3.43
CA PRO A 149 -14.72 5.71 2.25
C PRO A 149 -13.22 5.39 2.23
N ARG A 150 -12.68 4.81 3.31
CA ARG A 150 -11.23 4.58 3.50
C ARG A 150 -10.83 3.13 3.58
N GLY A 151 -11.78 2.22 3.81
CA GLY A 151 -11.51 0.81 3.67
C GLY A 151 -12.68 -0.09 4.05
N VAL A 152 -12.44 -1.38 3.83
CA VAL A 152 -13.34 -2.49 4.14
C VAL A 152 -12.58 -3.55 4.91
N ASP A 153 -13.12 -3.97 6.05
CA ASP A 153 -12.66 -5.08 6.87
C ASP A 153 -13.15 -6.41 6.29
N CYS A 154 -12.22 -7.21 5.75
CA CYS A 154 -12.50 -8.56 5.28
C CYS A 154 -12.05 -9.66 6.26
N SER A 155 -11.72 -9.31 7.52
CA SER A 155 -11.22 -10.27 8.54
C SER A 155 -12.14 -11.45 8.80
N TYR A 156 -13.46 -11.29 8.60
CA TYR A 156 -14.42 -12.37 8.80
C TYR A 156 -14.24 -13.55 7.84
N LEU A 157 -13.54 -13.36 6.72
CA LEU A 157 -13.23 -14.43 5.78
C LEU A 157 -12.06 -15.30 6.26
N GLY A 158 -11.18 -14.78 7.11
CA GLY A 158 -10.01 -15.50 7.64
C GLY A 158 -9.24 -16.25 6.56
N ASP A 159 -9.00 -17.54 6.77
CA ASP A 159 -8.26 -18.41 5.84
C ASP A 159 -8.84 -18.50 4.43
N LYS A 160 -10.11 -18.09 4.21
CA LYS A 160 -10.72 -18.08 2.87
C LYS A 160 -10.10 -17.03 1.94
N LEU A 161 -9.39 -16.03 2.48
CA LEU A 161 -8.64 -15.04 1.70
C LEU A 161 -7.42 -15.67 1.00
N LYS A 162 -6.83 -16.71 1.60
CA LYS A 162 -5.65 -17.38 1.05
C LYS A 162 -5.96 -18.02 -0.31
N GLY A 163 -5.24 -17.57 -1.33
CA GLY A 163 -5.44 -17.99 -2.72
C GLY A 163 -6.73 -17.47 -3.35
N SER A 164 -7.39 -16.49 -2.74
CA SER A 164 -8.60 -15.85 -3.29
C SER A 164 -8.27 -14.88 -4.43
N TRP A 165 -9.31 -14.54 -5.18
CA TRP A 165 -9.34 -13.38 -6.07
C TRP A 165 -10.22 -12.32 -5.42
N ASN A 166 -9.71 -11.12 -5.21
CA ASN A 166 -10.49 -10.03 -4.65
C ASN A 166 -10.45 -8.77 -5.51
N ILE A 167 -11.49 -7.96 -5.41
CA ILE A 167 -11.57 -6.62 -5.98
C ILE A 167 -12.23 -5.67 -4.98
N HIS A 168 -11.67 -4.48 -4.78
CA HIS A 168 -12.29 -3.41 -3.98
C HIS A 168 -12.38 -2.08 -4.72
N THR A 169 -13.15 -1.12 -4.20
CA THR A 169 -13.39 0.17 -4.87
C THR A 169 -12.78 1.33 -4.13
N HIS A 170 -11.88 2.09 -4.74
CA HIS A 170 -11.41 3.34 -4.15
C HIS A 170 -12.37 4.50 -4.46
N PRO A 171 -12.98 5.13 -3.45
CA PRO A 171 -13.93 6.22 -3.67
C PRO A 171 -13.30 7.45 -4.36
N PRO A 172 -14.10 8.24 -5.10
CA PRO A 172 -13.58 9.39 -5.86
C PRO A 172 -12.79 10.42 -5.04
N ASP A 173 -13.19 10.64 -3.78
CA ASP A 173 -12.59 11.65 -2.90
C ASP A 173 -11.38 11.14 -2.10
N SER A 174 -11.06 9.84 -2.20
CA SER A 174 -9.98 9.21 -1.45
C SER A 174 -9.03 8.38 -2.32
N THR A 175 -9.36 8.13 -3.59
CA THR A 175 -8.54 7.33 -4.51
C THR A 175 -7.14 7.90 -4.72
N GLN A 176 -6.17 6.98 -4.81
CA GLN A 176 -4.80 7.26 -5.19
C GLN A 176 -4.49 6.79 -6.63
N PHE A 177 -5.53 6.42 -7.38
CA PHE A 177 -5.48 5.92 -8.76
C PHE A 177 -4.52 4.72 -8.97
N SER A 178 -4.32 3.95 -7.90
CA SER A 178 -3.50 2.74 -7.80
C SER A 178 -3.77 2.07 -6.43
N PHE A 179 -3.13 0.94 -6.15
CA PHE A 179 -3.13 0.36 -4.81
C PHE A 179 -2.43 1.28 -3.80
N SER A 180 -2.94 1.30 -2.57
CA SER A 180 -2.24 1.96 -1.46
C SER A 180 -1.01 1.15 -1.03
N THR A 181 0.11 1.83 -0.84
CA THR A 181 1.39 1.22 -0.44
C THR A 181 1.43 0.84 1.05
N ASP A 182 0.50 1.38 1.84
CA ASP A 182 0.42 1.29 3.30
C ASP A 182 -0.79 0.51 3.81
N ALA A 183 -1.77 0.19 2.96
CA ALA A 183 -2.91 -0.67 3.31
C ALA A 183 -3.08 -1.86 2.35
N ASP A 184 -3.32 -1.62 1.07
CA ASP A 184 -3.66 -2.66 0.09
C ASP A 184 -2.55 -3.69 -0.10
N ILE A 185 -1.34 -3.22 -0.46
CA ILE A 185 -0.21 -4.10 -0.75
C ILE A 185 0.24 -4.87 0.50
N PRO A 186 0.42 -4.26 1.69
CA PRO A 186 0.71 -5.00 2.92
C PRO A 186 -0.33 -6.08 3.22
N ALA A 187 -1.63 -5.72 3.21
CA ALA A 187 -2.72 -6.65 3.47
C ALA A 187 -2.73 -7.79 2.44
N PHE A 188 -2.39 -7.49 1.19
CA PHE A 188 -2.32 -8.50 0.13
C PHE A 188 -1.25 -9.52 0.48
N PHE A 189 -0.03 -9.09 0.82
CA PHE A 189 1.01 -10.03 1.21
C PHE A 189 0.62 -10.86 2.45
N GLU A 190 0.02 -10.23 3.45
CA GLU A 190 -0.40 -10.83 4.72
C GLU A 190 -1.47 -11.92 4.54
N ASP A 191 -2.56 -11.64 3.81
CA ASP A 191 -3.71 -12.55 3.73
C ASP A 191 -3.54 -13.73 2.75
N GLY A 192 -2.46 -13.72 1.97
CA GLY A 192 -2.14 -14.80 1.05
C GLY A 192 -3.01 -14.86 -0.21
N SER A 193 -3.74 -13.80 -0.56
CA SER A 193 -4.55 -13.71 -1.79
C SER A 193 -3.71 -14.00 -3.04
N ALA A 194 -4.33 -14.63 -4.05
CA ALA A 194 -3.68 -14.91 -5.33
C ALA A 194 -3.73 -13.71 -6.28
N VAL A 195 -4.87 -13.01 -6.31
CA VAL A 195 -5.06 -11.82 -7.14
C VAL A 195 -5.78 -10.76 -6.32
N MET A 196 -5.24 -9.54 -6.34
CA MET A 196 -5.91 -8.35 -5.85
C MET A 196 -6.16 -7.40 -7.01
N GLU A 197 -7.38 -6.93 -7.12
CA GLU A 197 -7.75 -5.83 -7.99
C GLU A 197 -8.31 -4.69 -7.17
N ALA A 198 -8.23 -3.49 -7.71
CA ALA A 198 -9.11 -2.45 -7.25
C ALA A 198 -9.50 -1.54 -8.40
N VAL A 199 -10.54 -0.75 -8.15
CA VAL A 199 -11.19 0.06 -9.17
C VAL A 199 -11.59 1.41 -8.59
N ASP A 200 -11.29 2.47 -9.31
CA ASP A 200 -11.83 3.81 -9.09
C ASP A 200 -12.66 4.23 -10.31
N TYR A 201 -13.15 5.46 -10.33
CA TYR A 201 -13.99 5.97 -11.42
C TYR A 201 -13.27 6.15 -12.77
N LYS A 202 -11.93 6.05 -12.80
CA LYS A 202 -11.08 6.17 -14.01
C LYS A 202 -10.35 4.87 -14.35
N TYR A 203 -9.85 4.12 -13.37
CA TYR A 203 -8.93 3.00 -13.58
C TYR A 203 -9.37 1.73 -12.86
N ARG A 204 -8.99 0.59 -13.47
CA ARG A 204 -8.93 -0.72 -12.82
C ARG A 204 -7.49 -1.18 -12.78
N TYR A 205 -7.03 -1.62 -11.62
CA TYR A 205 -5.66 -2.05 -11.37
C TYR A 205 -5.68 -3.48 -10.85
N ARG A 206 -4.67 -4.26 -11.22
CA ARG A 206 -4.52 -5.67 -10.88
C ARG A 206 -3.10 -5.95 -10.44
N PHE A 207 -2.97 -6.74 -9.38
CA PHE A 207 -1.71 -7.30 -8.90
C PHE A 207 -1.91 -8.79 -8.61
N GLU A 208 -1.23 -9.64 -9.38
CA GLU A 208 -1.21 -11.09 -9.12
C GLU A 208 0.03 -11.45 -8.33
N ARG A 209 -0.11 -12.36 -7.35
CA ARG A 209 0.95 -12.67 -6.42
C ARG A 209 2.18 -13.19 -7.17
N PRO A 210 3.32 -12.48 -7.09
CA PRO A 210 4.56 -12.96 -7.69
C PRO A 210 5.11 -14.19 -6.93
N GLU A 211 5.71 -15.12 -7.66
CA GLU A 211 6.41 -16.26 -7.06
C GLU A 211 7.74 -15.81 -6.44
N GLY A 212 8.05 -16.29 -5.23
CA GLY A 212 9.35 -16.07 -4.59
C GLY A 212 9.59 -14.66 -4.02
N ILE A 213 8.65 -13.72 -4.16
CA ILE A 213 8.77 -12.37 -3.58
C ILE A 213 8.07 -12.34 -2.22
N THR A 214 8.82 -12.01 -1.18
CA THR A 214 8.27 -11.79 0.17
C THR A 214 7.89 -10.33 0.38
N TRP A 215 7.10 -10.06 1.43
CA TRP A 215 6.80 -8.69 1.86
C TRP A 215 8.08 -7.88 2.15
N GLU A 216 9.08 -8.48 2.78
CA GLU A 216 10.34 -7.81 3.12
C GLU A 216 11.13 -7.41 1.87
N MET A 217 11.14 -8.25 0.84
CA MET A 217 11.74 -7.93 -0.45
C MET A 217 11.00 -6.78 -1.12
N TRP A 218 9.67 -6.85 -1.14
CA TRP A 218 8.81 -5.81 -1.69
C TRP A 218 9.02 -4.47 -0.98
N ASP A 219 8.86 -4.43 0.34
CA ASP A 219 8.94 -3.21 1.14
C ASP A 219 10.31 -2.55 1.04
N LYS A 220 11.39 -3.35 0.99
CA LYS A 220 12.74 -2.83 0.78
C LYS A 220 12.84 -2.11 -0.56
N VAL A 221 12.46 -2.76 -1.67
CA VAL A 221 12.60 -2.16 -3.01
C VAL A 221 11.65 -0.98 -3.19
N ARG A 222 10.41 -1.08 -2.70
CA ARG A 222 9.43 0.02 -2.69
C ARG A 222 9.96 1.24 -1.94
N SER A 223 10.55 1.04 -0.77
CA SER A 223 11.17 2.13 -0.01
C SER A 223 12.30 2.79 -0.81
N ASP A 224 13.15 2.01 -1.49
CA ASP A 224 14.23 2.55 -2.34
C ASP A 224 13.68 3.31 -3.57
N VAL A 225 12.49 2.94 -4.06
CA VAL A 225 11.80 3.61 -5.18
C VAL A 225 11.22 4.95 -4.73
N GLU A 226 10.56 5.01 -3.58
CA GLU A 226 10.01 6.26 -3.01
C GLU A 226 11.09 7.31 -2.73
N ASP A 227 12.30 6.87 -2.44
CA ASP A 227 13.43 7.77 -2.24
C ASP A 227 13.88 8.46 -3.53
N CYS A 228 13.69 7.79 -4.66
CA CYS A 228 13.96 8.30 -6.00
C CYS A 228 12.71 8.87 -6.68
N GLU A 229 11.61 9.05 -5.95
CA GLU A 229 10.32 9.50 -6.51
C GLU A 229 10.45 10.74 -7.40
N ASN A 230 11.18 11.76 -6.95
CA ASN A 230 11.36 12.99 -7.72
C ASN A 230 12.13 12.78 -9.03
N GLU A 231 13.00 11.77 -9.08
CA GLU A 231 13.71 11.37 -10.29
C GLU A 231 12.80 10.55 -11.21
N LEU A 232 11.93 9.71 -10.63
CA LEU A 232 10.95 8.93 -11.36
C LEU A 232 9.91 9.83 -12.04
N ILE A 233 9.38 10.85 -11.36
CA ILE A 233 8.48 11.85 -11.95
C ILE A 233 9.11 12.45 -13.21
N LYS A 234 10.39 12.85 -13.12
CA LYS A 234 11.15 13.41 -14.25
C LYS A 234 11.36 12.38 -15.36
N GLN A 235 11.70 11.15 -15.00
CA GLN A 235 11.99 10.06 -15.94
C GLN A 235 10.74 9.62 -16.71
N TYR A 236 9.60 9.53 -16.03
CA TYR A 236 8.31 9.16 -16.61
C TYR A 236 7.59 10.34 -17.28
N GLY A 237 8.17 11.54 -17.25
CA GLY A 237 7.60 12.74 -17.87
C GLY A 237 6.25 13.15 -17.26
N LEU A 238 6.03 12.80 -15.99
CA LEU A 238 4.81 13.16 -15.28
C LEU A 238 4.84 14.67 -15.00
N ASP A 239 3.79 15.37 -15.40
CA ASP A 239 3.60 16.77 -15.04
C ASP A 239 3.07 16.89 -13.60
N PHE A 240 3.17 18.08 -13.01
CA PHE A 240 2.63 18.33 -11.67
C PHE A 240 1.10 18.19 -11.61
N ASP A 241 0.41 18.43 -12.73
CA ASP A 241 -1.04 18.40 -12.81
C ASP A 241 -1.61 16.96 -12.77
N THR A 242 -0.82 15.99 -13.19
CA THR A 242 -1.14 14.55 -13.16
C THR A 242 -0.32 13.80 -12.12
N TYR A 243 0.48 14.51 -11.31
CA TYR A 243 1.35 13.92 -10.31
C TYR A 243 0.58 13.07 -9.32
N GLU A 244 -0.45 13.62 -8.66
CA GLU A 244 -1.27 12.88 -7.68
C GLU A 244 -1.94 11.65 -8.31
N GLU A 245 -2.32 11.71 -9.59
CA GLU A 245 -2.92 10.59 -10.32
C GLU A 245 -1.93 9.48 -10.69
N ASN A 246 -0.65 9.81 -10.82
CA ASN A 246 0.36 8.86 -11.31
C ASN A 246 1.40 8.45 -10.27
N ARG A 247 1.47 9.17 -9.14
CA ARG A 247 2.46 8.97 -8.08
C ARG A 247 2.54 7.52 -7.60
N GLN A 248 1.43 7.00 -7.06
CA GLN A 248 1.39 5.65 -6.51
C GLN A 248 1.53 4.57 -7.58
N HIS A 249 0.98 4.81 -8.77
CA HIS A 249 1.16 3.93 -9.90
C HIS A 249 2.64 3.81 -10.30
N ALA A 250 3.36 4.93 -10.40
CA ALA A 250 4.77 4.94 -10.75
C ALA A 250 5.63 4.22 -9.70
N ILE A 251 5.34 4.42 -8.41
CA ILE A 251 6.02 3.71 -7.31
C ILE A 251 5.82 2.20 -7.45
N ILE A 252 4.57 1.73 -7.60
CA ILE A 252 4.28 0.30 -7.71
C ILE A 252 4.89 -0.29 -8.99
N GLN A 253 4.78 0.42 -10.12
CA GLN A 253 5.32 -0.02 -11.40
C GLN A 253 6.84 -0.15 -11.37
N GLU A 254 7.55 0.84 -10.84
CA GLU A 254 9.01 0.79 -10.73
C GLU A 254 9.45 -0.27 -9.71
N THR A 255 8.70 -0.45 -8.61
CA THR A 255 8.95 -1.53 -7.64
C THR A 255 8.85 -2.89 -8.32
N CYS A 256 7.79 -3.13 -9.09
CA CYS A 256 7.60 -4.35 -9.85
C CYS A 256 8.75 -4.58 -10.84
N LYS A 257 9.13 -3.55 -11.60
CA LYS A 257 10.23 -3.61 -12.57
C LYS A 257 11.56 -3.99 -11.91
N ARG A 258 11.90 -3.41 -10.75
CA ARG A 258 13.14 -3.72 -10.01
C ARG A 258 13.15 -5.12 -9.41
N LEU A 259 11.97 -5.68 -9.12
CA LEU A 259 11.80 -7.05 -8.63
C LEU A 259 11.59 -8.08 -9.74
N GLY A 260 11.52 -7.66 -11.01
CA GLY A 260 11.22 -8.55 -12.13
C GLY A 260 9.78 -9.07 -12.15
N ILE A 261 8.84 -8.33 -11.54
CA ILE A 261 7.41 -8.66 -11.50
C ILE A 261 6.72 -8.05 -12.72
N ASP A 262 6.02 -8.88 -13.49
CA ASP A 262 5.27 -8.49 -14.70
C ASP A 262 3.75 -8.62 -14.55
N THR A 263 3.27 -9.03 -13.36
CA THR A 263 1.86 -9.28 -13.05
C THR A 263 1.09 -8.07 -12.52
N TYR A 264 1.72 -6.89 -12.50
CA TYR A 264 1.05 -5.63 -12.16
C TYR A 264 0.52 -4.95 -13.42
N SER A 265 -0.73 -4.47 -13.38
CA SER A 265 -1.30 -3.66 -14.46
C SER A 265 -2.27 -2.60 -13.95
N ARG A 266 -2.37 -1.50 -14.70
CA ARG A 266 -3.41 -0.46 -14.55
C ARG A 266 -3.99 -0.15 -15.93
N ARG A 267 -5.32 -0.17 -16.05
CA ARG A 267 -6.02 0.14 -17.30
C ARG A 267 -7.14 1.15 -17.06
N LYS A 268 -7.40 2.01 -18.04
CA LYS A 268 -8.58 2.89 -18.01
C LYS A 268 -9.86 2.06 -18.07
N LEU A 269 -10.85 2.45 -17.28
CA LEU A 269 -12.21 1.97 -17.45
C LEU A 269 -12.76 2.45 -18.80
N LYS A 270 -13.55 1.60 -19.44
CA LYS A 270 -14.20 1.87 -20.73
C LYS A 270 -15.60 2.41 -20.53
#